data_AF-X1IM47-F1
#
_entry.id   AF-X1IM47-F1
#
_cell.length_a   1.000
_cell.length_b   1.000
_cell.length_c   1.000
_cell.angle_alpha   90.00
_cell.angle_beta   90.00
_cell.angle_gamma   90.00
#
_symmetry.space_group_name_H-M   'P 1'
#
loop_
_entity.id
_entity.type
_entity.pdbx_description
1 polymer ?
#
loop_
_entity_poly.entity_id
_entity_poly.type
_entity_poly.pdbx_seq_one_letter_code
_entity_poly.pdbx_strand_id
1 'polypeptide(L)'
;MVAQITPGELGSVFYALKFAEDLVVEWLINYKFKKWIVTETRKIAVTKEMKRKRAEEIAKELTDHSKWRSHGRSIKIEDLEQIGLKITRVDDDPKLADIVYRIQTVCKMIFETTTSFKIFATQDNKIFRQAVPMGAPIRIPTKPKPIPDVVEIEQKCPKCGEVYKIYAKFNPNPQIDVDFKNKGFIPFPKDAKIICKCGFEIDLSR
;
A
#
# COMPACT_ATOMS: atom_id res chain seq x y z
N MET A 1 -18.77 -35.98 9.51
CA MET A 1 -18.12 -36.52 8.30
C MET A 1 -16.63 -36.31 8.45
N VAL A 2 -15.85 -37.37 8.65
CA VAL A 2 -14.38 -37.29 8.59
C VAL A 2 -14.04 -37.24 7.11
N ALA A 3 -13.46 -36.13 6.63
CA ALA A 3 -13.01 -36.05 5.24
C ALA A 3 -11.97 -37.15 5.01
N GLN A 4 -12.28 -38.10 4.12
CA GLN A 4 -11.32 -39.12 3.72
C GLN A 4 -10.34 -38.49 2.75
N ILE A 5 -9.09 -38.34 3.18
CA ILE A 5 -8.01 -37.89 2.30
C ILE A 5 -7.76 -38.99 1.27
N THR A 6 -7.87 -38.66 0.00
CA THR A 6 -7.65 -39.59 -1.10
C THR A 6 -6.16 -39.89 -1.29
N PRO A 7 -5.79 -41.07 -1.83
CA PRO A 7 -4.38 -41.35 -2.18
C PRO A 7 -3.77 -40.32 -3.13
N GLY A 8 -4.57 -39.74 -4.03
CA GLY A 8 -4.12 -38.68 -4.94
C GLY A 8 -3.75 -37.38 -4.23
N GLU A 9 -4.52 -36.98 -3.21
CA GLU A 9 -4.20 -35.82 -2.36
C GLU A 9 -2.94 -36.07 -1.52
N LEU A 10 -2.74 -37.28 -1.00
CA LEU A 10 -1.49 -37.62 -0.32
C LEU A 10 -0.29 -37.56 -1.27
N GLY A 11 -0.46 -38.04 -2.51
CA GLY A 11 0.55 -37.95 -3.55
C GLY A 11 0.89 -36.50 -3.89
N SER A 12 -0.11 -35.63 -4.06
CA SER A 12 0.12 -34.22 -4.40
C SER A 12 0.85 -33.48 -3.27
N VAL A 13 0.51 -33.74 -2.01
CA VAL A 13 1.23 -33.20 -0.84
C VAL A 13 2.70 -33.66 -0.84
N PHE A 14 2.94 -34.94 -1.13
CA PHE A 14 4.31 -35.47 -1.22
C PHE A 14 5.13 -34.80 -2.33
N TYR A 15 4.56 -34.66 -3.54
CA TYR A 15 5.26 -34.00 -4.64
C TYR A 15 5.44 -32.50 -4.40
N ALA A 16 4.50 -31.83 -3.74
CA ALA A 16 4.66 -30.44 -3.33
C ALA A 16 5.81 -30.26 -2.33
N LEU A 17 5.94 -31.18 -1.37
CA LEU A 17 7.08 -31.21 -0.44
C LEU A 17 8.41 -31.41 -1.19
N LYS A 18 8.47 -32.39 -2.10
CA LYS A 18 9.68 -32.65 -2.91
C LYS A 18 10.07 -31.46 -3.77
N PHE A 19 9.08 -30.84 -4.41
CA PHE A 19 9.30 -29.63 -5.19
C PHE A 19 9.83 -28.47 -4.34
N ALA A 20 9.32 -28.30 -3.11
CA ALA A 20 9.84 -27.30 -2.19
C ALA A 20 11.30 -27.59 -1.78
N GLU A 21 11.66 -28.85 -1.53
CA GLU A 21 13.04 -29.27 -1.27
C GLU A 21 13.95 -28.93 -2.46
N ASP A 22 13.53 -29.26 -3.69
CA ASP A 22 14.30 -29.00 -4.91
C ASP A 22 14.56 -27.49 -5.10
N LEU A 23 13.54 -26.65 -4.89
CA LEU A 23 13.69 -25.19 -4.99
C LEU A 23 14.70 -24.65 -3.98
N VAL A 24 14.69 -25.14 -2.74
CA VAL A 24 15.66 -24.75 -1.70
C VAL A 24 17.06 -25.19 -2.10
N VAL A 25 17.21 -26.43 -2.61
CA VAL A 25 18.49 -26.95 -3.07
C VAL A 25 19.08 -26.08 -4.18
N GLU A 26 18.29 -25.77 -5.21
CA GLU A 26 18.72 -24.93 -6.32
C GLU A 26 19.09 -23.52 -5.86
N TRP A 27 18.27 -22.91 -5.00
CA TRP A 27 18.54 -21.58 -4.48
C TRP A 27 19.84 -21.55 -3.66
N LEU A 28 20.07 -22.54 -2.80
CA LEU A 28 21.29 -22.64 -2.00
C LEU A 28 22.53 -22.74 -2.89
N ILE A 29 22.51 -23.59 -3.92
CA ILE A 29 23.66 -23.74 -4.82
C ILE A 29 23.91 -22.45 -5.62
N ASN A 30 22.87 -21.85 -6.18
CA ASN A 30 22.98 -20.72 -7.10
C ASN A 30 23.30 -19.40 -6.40
N TYR A 31 22.82 -19.20 -5.17
CA TYR A 31 22.93 -17.93 -4.45
C TYR A 31 23.75 -18.05 -3.18
N LYS A 32 23.32 -18.88 -2.22
CA LYS A 32 23.95 -18.93 -0.89
C LYS A 32 25.38 -19.48 -0.93
N PHE A 33 25.58 -20.56 -1.69
CA PHE A 33 26.86 -21.26 -1.84
C PHE A 33 27.66 -20.77 -3.05
N LYS A 34 27.20 -19.69 -3.72
CA LYS A 34 27.87 -19.13 -4.90
C LYS A 34 29.35 -18.84 -4.61
N LYS A 35 29.65 -18.25 -3.45
CA LYS A 35 31.02 -17.90 -3.01
C LYS A 35 31.72 -18.98 -2.18
N TRP A 36 31.11 -20.15 -2.00
CA TRP A 36 31.74 -21.26 -1.29
C TRP A 36 32.69 -22.01 -2.24
N ILE A 37 33.97 -21.63 -2.23
CA ILE A 37 35.00 -22.18 -3.14
C ILE A 37 35.93 -23.13 -2.41
N VAL A 38 36.19 -22.91 -1.12
CA VAL A 38 37.11 -23.70 -0.30
C VAL A 38 36.40 -24.13 0.98
N THR A 39 36.63 -25.38 1.39
CA THR A 39 36.11 -25.90 2.67
C THR A 39 36.83 -25.26 3.86
N GLU A 40 36.10 -24.97 4.93
CA GLU A 40 36.67 -24.29 6.09
C GLU A 40 37.68 -25.15 6.86
N THR A 41 37.33 -26.41 7.12
CA THR A 41 38.12 -27.35 7.93
C THR A 41 39.27 -27.97 7.15
N ARG A 42 38.98 -28.55 5.97
CA ARG A 42 39.96 -29.31 5.17
C ARG A 42 40.77 -28.45 4.20
N LYS A 43 40.36 -27.19 3.99
CA LYS A 43 40.98 -26.25 3.03
C LYS A 43 41.08 -26.79 1.60
N ILE A 44 40.24 -27.76 1.22
CA ILE A 44 40.13 -28.28 -0.16
C ILE A 44 39.13 -27.50 -0.99
N ALA A 45 39.29 -27.52 -2.31
CA ALA A 45 38.36 -26.96 -3.27
C ALA A 45 36.99 -27.65 -3.18
N VAL A 46 35.92 -26.85 -3.25
CA VAL A 46 34.53 -27.30 -3.15
C VAL A 46 34.01 -27.63 -4.54
N THR A 47 33.58 -28.89 -4.73
CA THR A 47 32.97 -29.33 -6.00
C THR A 47 31.47 -29.04 -6.05
N LYS A 48 30.85 -29.16 -7.22
CA LYS A 48 29.40 -28.97 -7.39
C LYS A 48 28.61 -30.03 -6.62
N GLU A 49 29.11 -31.26 -6.59
CA GLU A 49 28.52 -32.40 -5.90
C GLU A 49 28.54 -32.16 -4.38
N MET A 50 29.62 -31.58 -3.85
CA MET A 50 29.68 -31.19 -2.43
C MET A 50 28.64 -30.11 -2.09
N LYS A 51 28.45 -29.12 -2.97
CA LYS A 51 27.41 -28.08 -2.79
C LYS A 51 26.03 -28.69 -2.82
N ARG A 52 25.76 -29.56 -3.79
CA ARG A 52 24.46 -30.23 -3.93
C ARG A 52 24.15 -31.10 -2.72
N LYS A 53 25.08 -31.99 -2.32
CA LYS A 53 24.90 -32.84 -1.14
C LYS A 53 24.62 -32.00 0.11
N ARG A 54 25.39 -30.93 0.33
CA ARG A 54 25.16 -30.06 1.49
C ARG A 54 23.81 -29.34 1.43
N ALA A 55 23.39 -28.91 0.24
CA ALA A 55 22.10 -28.27 0.04
C ALA A 55 20.93 -29.24 0.31
N GLU A 56 21.04 -30.50 -0.15
CA GLU A 56 20.05 -31.56 0.09
C GLU A 56 19.94 -31.89 1.59
N GLU A 57 21.07 -32.00 2.29
CA GLU A 57 21.10 -32.19 3.75
C GLU A 57 20.35 -31.05 4.47
N ILE A 58 20.62 -29.80 4.09
CA ILE A 58 19.97 -28.63 4.69
C ILE A 58 18.48 -28.57 4.35
N ALA A 59 18.09 -28.84 3.11
CA ALA A 59 16.69 -28.81 2.69
C ALA A 59 15.87 -29.86 3.46
N LYS A 60 16.40 -31.08 3.57
CA LYS A 60 15.78 -32.16 4.36
C LYS A 60 15.67 -31.82 5.84
N GLU A 61 16.70 -31.18 6.39
CA GLU A 61 16.67 -30.77 7.79
C GLU A 61 15.61 -29.69 8.03
N LEU A 62 15.48 -28.70 7.14
CA LEU A 62 14.47 -27.64 7.23
C LEU A 62 13.04 -28.17 7.09
N THR A 63 12.84 -29.28 6.37
CA THR A 63 11.53 -29.94 6.22
C THR A 63 11.22 -30.95 7.32
N ASP A 64 12.12 -31.16 8.30
CA ASP A 64 11.86 -32.05 9.44
C ASP A 64 10.95 -31.39 10.48
N HIS A 65 9.65 -31.66 10.33
CA HIS A 65 8.61 -31.16 11.25
C HIS A 65 8.75 -31.76 12.65
N SER A 66 9.35 -32.94 12.80
CA SER A 66 9.58 -33.57 14.11
C SER A 66 10.64 -32.80 14.89
N LYS A 67 11.68 -32.33 14.20
CA LYS A 67 12.75 -31.50 14.77
C LYS A 67 12.26 -30.10 15.14
N TRP A 68 11.62 -29.41 14.21
CA TRP A 68 11.24 -28.00 14.39
C TRP A 68 9.94 -27.81 15.19
N ARG A 69 9.16 -28.89 15.37
CA ARG A 69 7.87 -28.91 16.08
C ARG A 69 6.85 -27.99 15.40
N SER A 70 6.15 -27.15 16.16
CA SER A 70 5.07 -26.31 15.64
C SER A 70 5.58 -25.17 14.75
N HIS A 71 4.84 -24.88 13.66
CA HIS A 71 5.08 -23.73 12.77
C HIS A 71 5.10 -22.36 13.48
N GLY A 72 4.52 -22.26 14.69
CA GLY A 72 4.56 -21.03 15.49
C GLY A 72 5.91 -20.74 16.16
N ARG A 73 6.86 -21.69 16.15
CA ARG A 73 8.20 -21.49 16.71
C ARG A 73 9.15 -21.01 15.61
N SER A 74 9.75 -19.84 15.81
CA SER A 74 10.81 -19.34 14.92
C SER A 74 12.06 -20.21 15.01
N ILE A 75 12.68 -20.48 13.86
CA ILE A 75 14.02 -21.08 13.77
C ILE A 75 15.04 -19.98 14.03
N LYS A 76 15.90 -20.15 15.02
CA LYS A 76 16.88 -19.13 15.40
C LYS A 76 18.13 -19.18 14.52
N ILE A 77 18.96 -18.15 14.61
CA ILE A 77 20.23 -18.09 13.86
C ILE A 77 21.12 -19.28 14.22
N GLU A 78 21.21 -19.61 15.51
CA GLU A 78 22.04 -20.68 16.01
C GLU A 78 21.57 -22.05 15.48
N ASP A 79 20.24 -22.23 15.36
CA ASP A 79 19.64 -23.42 14.78
C ASP A 79 20.04 -23.60 13.30
N LEU A 80 20.07 -22.50 12.52
CA LEU A 80 20.48 -22.50 11.11
C LEU A 80 21.99 -22.76 10.95
N GLU A 81 22.81 -22.22 11.85
CA GLU A 81 24.25 -22.45 11.85
C GLU A 81 24.61 -23.90 12.16
N GLN A 82 23.88 -24.54 13.08
CA GLN A 82 24.05 -25.96 13.40
C GLN A 82 23.82 -26.87 12.19
N ILE A 83 22.86 -26.52 11.32
CA ILE A 83 22.60 -27.29 10.09
C ILE A 83 23.54 -26.91 8.94
N GLY A 84 24.47 -25.97 9.17
CA GLY A 84 25.53 -25.60 8.23
C GLY A 84 25.30 -24.34 7.41
N LEU A 85 24.27 -23.56 7.72
CA LEU A 85 24.04 -22.28 7.07
C LEU A 85 24.79 -21.19 7.82
N LYS A 86 25.81 -20.61 7.19
CA LYS A 86 26.42 -19.39 7.72
C LYS A 86 25.46 -18.22 7.58
N ILE A 87 25.11 -17.56 8.68
CA ILE A 87 24.20 -16.41 8.68
C ILE A 87 25.04 -15.14 8.80
N THR A 88 24.72 -14.13 7.98
CA THR A 88 25.28 -12.78 8.15
C THR A 88 24.29 -12.01 8.98
N ARG A 89 24.69 -11.56 10.17
CA ARG A 89 23.80 -10.80 11.04
C ARG A 89 23.74 -9.37 10.52
N VAL A 90 22.53 -8.83 10.44
CA VAL A 90 22.31 -7.44 10.02
C VAL A 90 22.96 -6.47 11.01
N ASP A 91 22.99 -6.84 12.28
CA ASP A 91 23.54 -6.04 13.39
C ASP A 91 25.06 -5.85 13.31
N ASP A 92 25.77 -6.70 12.57
CA ASP A 92 27.24 -6.64 12.46
C ASP A 92 27.67 -5.45 11.58
N ASP A 93 26.78 -4.90 10.75
CA ASP A 93 27.00 -3.68 9.96
C ASP A 93 26.08 -2.56 10.49
N PRO A 94 26.64 -1.58 11.23
CA PRO A 94 25.84 -0.49 11.82
C PRO A 94 25.03 0.31 10.80
N LYS A 95 25.55 0.48 9.58
CA LYS A 95 24.88 1.25 8.52
C LYS A 95 23.71 0.44 7.95
N LEU A 96 23.91 -0.85 7.72
CA LEU A 96 22.84 -1.74 7.26
C LEU A 96 21.76 -1.88 8.33
N ALA A 97 22.15 -2.06 9.60
CA ALA A 97 21.25 -2.15 10.73
C ALA A 97 20.34 -0.91 10.83
N ASP A 98 20.91 0.30 10.83
CA ASP A 98 20.12 1.55 10.85
C ASP A 98 19.07 1.57 9.74
N ILE A 99 19.47 1.26 8.50
CA ILE A 99 18.56 1.28 7.34
C ILE A 99 17.42 0.27 7.53
N VAL A 100 17.74 -0.98 7.88
CA VAL A 100 16.75 -2.06 8.04
C VAL A 100 15.79 -1.74 9.18
N TYR A 101 16.30 -1.35 10.35
CA TYR A 101 15.48 -1.04 11.52
C TYR A 101 14.62 0.20 11.31
N ARG A 102 15.12 1.21 10.60
CA ARG A 102 14.32 2.37 10.22
C ARG A 102 13.17 1.99 9.29
N ILE A 103 13.43 1.16 8.27
CA ILE A 103 12.37 0.65 7.37
C ILE A 103 11.34 -0.15 8.17
N GLN A 104 11.79 -1.06 9.05
CA GLN A 104 10.90 -1.85 9.90
C GLN A 104 10.02 -0.94 10.78
N THR A 105 10.61 0.08 11.41
CA THR A 105 9.91 1.00 12.31
C THR A 105 8.85 1.79 11.55
N VAL A 106 9.20 2.32 10.38
CA VAL A 106 8.24 3.03 9.51
C VAL A 106 7.11 2.12 9.05
N CYS A 107 7.42 0.90 8.58
CA CYS A 107 6.39 -0.06 8.18
C CYS A 107 5.47 -0.43 9.34
N LYS A 108 6.04 -0.66 10.53
CA LYS A 108 5.27 -0.98 11.74
C LYS A 108 4.33 0.16 12.12
N MET A 109 4.84 1.39 12.17
CA MET A 109 4.00 2.58 12.40
C MET A 109 2.88 2.69 11.36
N ILE A 110 3.17 2.52 10.06
CA ILE A 110 2.15 2.57 9.02
C ILE A 110 1.06 1.50 9.24
N PHE A 111 1.43 0.27 9.56
CA PHE A 111 0.46 -0.81 9.80
C PHE A 111 -0.33 -0.64 11.10
N GLU A 112 0.25 0.01 12.11
CA GLU A 112 -0.42 0.25 13.40
C GLU A 112 -1.33 1.48 13.38
N THR A 113 -0.95 2.55 12.67
CA THR A 113 -1.68 3.82 12.68
C THR A 113 -2.59 4.05 11.47
N THR A 114 -2.58 3.16 10.48
CA THR A 114 -3.40 3.30 9.27
C THR A 114 -4.18 2.01 8.98
N THR A 115 -5.12 2.07 8.03
CA THR A 115 -5.84 0.87 7.54
C THR A 115 -5.05 0.08 6.50
N SER A 116 -3.79 0.43 6.26
CA SER A 116 -2.91 -0.32 5.35
C SER A 116 -2.64 -1.70 5.93
N PHE A 117 -2.71 -2.75 5.10
CA PHE A 117 -2.40 -4.13 5.52
C PHE A 117 -1.41 -4.84 4.60
N LYS A 118 -1.08 -4.22 3.45
CA LYS A 118 -0.05 -4.73 2.54
C LYS A 118 0.65 -3.59 1.83
N ILE A 119 1.96 -3.70 1.70
CA ILE A 119 2.81 -2.76 0.97
C ILE A 119 3.58 -3.55 -0.08
N PHE A 120 3.53 -3.08 -1.32
CA PHE A 120 4.39 -3.54 -2.41
C PHE A 120 5.37 -2.42 -2.72
N ALA A 121 6.66 -2.63 -2.46
CA ALA A 121 7.68 -1.62 -2.66
C ALA A 121 8.81 -2.16 -3.56
N THR A 122 9.18 -1.38 -4.57
CA THR A 122 10.41 -1.54 -5.35
C THR A 122 11.34 -0.34 -5.07
N GLN A 123 12.45 -0.25 -5.79
CA GLN A 123 13.37 0.90 -5.68
C GLN A 123 12.65 2.23 -5.94
N ASP A 124 11.77 2.26 -6.94
CA ASP A 124 11.17 3.51 -7.42
C ASP A 124 9.66 3.65 -7.12
N ASN A 125 8.98 2.54 -6.82
CA ASN A 125 7.52 2.53 -6.71
C ASN A 125 7.03 1.92 -5.40
N LYS A 126 5.92 2.44 -4.88
CA LYS A 126 5.25 1.91 -3.68
C LYS A 126 3.73 1.89 -3.88
N ILE A 127 3.11 0.73 -3.66
CA ILE A 127 1.66 0.53 -3.73
C ILE A 127 1.18 0.00 -2.38
N PHE A 128 0.15 0.64 -1.83
CA PHE A 128 -0.45 0.29 -0.54
C PHE A 128 -1.82 -0.33 -0.76
N ARG A 129 -2.11 -1.43 -0.07
CA ARG A 129 -3.47 -1.97 0.06
C ARG A 129 -4.02 -1.52 1.40
N GLN A 130 -5.13 -0.79 1.34
CA GLN A 130 -5.84 -0.27 2.49
C GLN A 130 -7.19 -0.96 2.61
N ALA A 131 -7.57 -1.29 3.85
CA ALA A 131 -8.91 -1.73 4.14
C ALA A 131 -9.86 -0.53 4.03
N VAL A 132 -10.97 -0.72 3.31
CA VAL A 132 -12.10 0.21 3.30
C VAL A 132 -13.15 -0.29 4.30
N PRO A 133 -13.82 0.62 5.04
CA PRO A 133 -14.94 0.24 5.90
C PRO A 133 -16.01 -0.48 5.07
N MET A 134 -16.54 -1.58 5.59
CA MET A 134 -17.71 -2.24 4.98
C MET A 134 -18.87 -1.24 4.90
N GLY A 135 -19.43 -1.05 3.69
CA GLY A 135 -20.53 -0.11 3.45
C GLY A 135 -20.12 1.28 2.96
N ALA A 136 -18.83 1.57 2.79
CA ALA A 136 -18.41 2.78 2.10
C ALA A 136 -18.93 2.76 0.65
N PRO A 137 -19.57 3.84 0.15
CA PRO A 137 -20.05 3.87 -1.22
C PRO A 137 -18.87 3.68 -2.18
N ILE A 138 -19.03 2.77 -3.15
CA ILE A 138 -18.06 2.58 -4.22
C ILE A 138 -17.91 3.95 -4.89
N ARG A 139 -16.71 4.55 -4.78
CA ARG A 139 -16.37 5.78 -5.49
C ARG A 139 -16.24 5.44 -6.98
N ILE A 140 -17.37 5.42 -7.67
CA ILE A 140 -17.39 5.40 -9.13
C ILE A 140 -16.73 6.73 -9.55
N PRO A 141 -15.75 6.71 -10.47
CA PRO A 141 -15.27 7.95 -11.09
C PRO A 141 -16.48 8.62 -11.75
N THR A 142 -17.03 9.62 -11.08
CA THR A 142 -18.12 10.41 -11.63
C THR A 142 -17.52 11.23 -12.77
N LYS A 143 -18.21 11.27 -13.91
CA LYS A 143 -17.87 12.20 -14.98
C LYS A 143 -17.65 13.58 -14.36
N PRO A 144 -16.62 14.35 -14.79
CA PRO A 144 -16.43 15.70 -14.29
C PRO A 144 -17.77 16.43 -14.39
N LYS A 145 -18.28 16.93 -13.25
CA LYS A 145 -19.54 17.67 -13.24
C LYS A 145 -19.39 18.81 -14.27
N PRO A 146 -20.36 19.00 -15.18
CA PRO A 146 -20.33 20.15 -16.07
C PRO A 146 -20.23 21.41 -15.20
N ILE A 147 -19.29 22.28 -15.55
CA ILE A 147 -19.13 23.58 -14.92
C ILE A 147 -20.48 24.30 -15.10
N PRO A 148 -21.17 24.71 -14.04
CA PRO A 148 -22.47 25.36 -14.19
C PRO A 148 -22.31 26.66 -14.96
N ASP A 149 -23.19 26.95 -15.92
CA ASP A 149 -23.14 28.17 -16.74
C ASP A 149 -23.43 29.46 -15.95
N VAL A 150 -24.04 29.31 -14.76
CA VAL A 150 -24.49 30.40 -13.89
C VAL A 150 -24.22 30.06 -12.42
N VAL A 151 -23.79 31.04 -11.64
CA VAL A 151 -23.76 30.99 -10.17
C VAL A 151 -24.89 31.86 -9.62
N GLU A 152 -25.62 31.30 -8.67
CA GLU A 152 -26.63 32.00 -7.87
C GLU A 152 -26.03 32.34 -6.50
N ILE A 153 -26.15 33.60 -6.09
CA ILE A 153 -25.61 34.11 -4.83
C ILE A 153 -26.75 34.78 -4.07
N GLU A 154 -27.05 34.30 -2.87
CA GLU A 154 -27.97 34.98 -1.95
C GLU A 154 -27.17 35.77 -0.91
N GLN A 155 -27.13 37.09 -1.07
CA GLN A 155 -26.42 37.98 -0.16
C GLN A 155 -27.40 38.65 0.80
N LYS A 156 -27.23 38.42 2.10
CA LYS A 156 -28.01 39.11 3.13
C LYS A 156 -27.33 40.43 3.51
N CYS A 157 -28.11 41.50 3.65
CA CYS A 157 -27.62 42.77 4.16
C CYS A 157 -27.22 42.62 5.64
N PRO A 158 -25.98 42.93 6.04
CA PRO A 158 -25.53 42.82 7.43
C PRO A 158 -26.27 43.76 8.40
N LYS A 159 -26.85 44.86 7.89
CA LYS A 159 -27.45 45.92 8.70
C LYS A 159 -28.96 45.78 8.89
N CYS A 160 -29.70 45.38 7.84
CA CYS A 160 -31.17 45.28 7.89
C CYS A 160 -31.73 43.89 7.56
N GLY A 161 -30.88 42.93 7.20
CA GLY A 161 -31.29 41.54 6.93
C GLY A 161 -32.00 41.29 5.59
N GLU A 162 -32.18 42.32 4.75
CA GLU A 162 -32.78 42.19 3.42
C GLU A 162 -31.93 41.24 2.54
N VAL A 163 -32.59 40.31 1.85
CA VAL A 163 -31.93 39.29 1.02
C VAL A 163 -31.89 39.73 -0.43
N TYR A 164 -30.68 39.83 -0.99
CA TYR A 164 -30.44 40.13 -2.39
C TYR A 164 -30.05 38.85 -3.13
N LYS A 165 -30.86 38.48 -4.13
CA LYS A 165 -30.60 37.34 -5.00
C LYS A 165 -29.84 37.83 -6.24
N ILE A 166 -28.59 37.40 -6.38
CA ILE A 166 -27.66 37.86 -7.41
C ILE A 166 -27.30 36.67 -8.30
N TYR A 167 -27.14 36.89 -9.60
CA TYR A 167 -26.61 35.87 -10.51
C TYR A 167 -25.37 36.36 -11.26
N ALA A 168 -24.42 35.45 -11.50
CA ALA A 168 -23.24 35.68 -12.33
C ALA A 168 -23.17 34.59 -13.41
N LYS A 169 -23.02 35.01 -14.68
CA LYS A 169 -22.92 34.09 -15.83
C LYS A 169 -21.46 33.93 -16.25
N PHE A 170 -21.05 32.70 -16.56
CA PHE A 170 -19.71 32.42 -17.08
C PHE A 170 -19.64 32.54 -18.61
N ASN A 171 -20.79 32.42 -19.30
CA ASN A 171 -20.90 32.54 -20.75
C ASN A 171 -21.96 33.60 -21.09
N PRO A 172 -21.70 34.54 -22.03
CA PRO A 172 -22.68 35.56 -22.44
C PRO A 172 -23.86 34.96 -23.22
N ASN A 173 -24.81 34.34 -22.51
CA ASN A 173 -26.09 33.91 -23.08
C ASN A 173 -27.22 34.90 -22.68
N PRO A 174 -27.86 35.59 -23.65
CA PRO A 174 -28.94 36.55 -23.39
C PRO A 174 -30.19 35.95 -22.74
N GLN A 175 -30.46 34.64 -22.93
CA GLN A 175 -31.65 33.99 -22.34
C GLN A 175 -31.55 33.86 -20.82
N ILE A 176 -30.33 33.68 -20.30
CA ILE A 176 -30.06 33.61 -18.85
C ILE A 176 -30.47 34.94 -18.18
N ASP A 177 -30.18 36.07 -18.82
CA ASP A 177 -30.53 37.37 -18.25
C ASP A 177 -32.05 37.57 -18.16
N VAL A 178 -32.81 37.02 -19.11
CA VAL A 178 -34.28 37.10 -19.14
C VAL A 178 -34.89 36.20 -18.07
N ASP A 179 -34.41 34.95 -17.97
CA ASP A 179 -34.92 33.97 -17.02
C ASP A 179 -34.66 34.38 -15.56
N PHE A 180 -33.47 34.91 -15.28
CA PHE A 180 -33.10 35.32 -13.92
C PHE A 180 -33.72 36.66 -13.52
N LYS A 181 -33.95 37.59 -14.47
CA LYS A 181 -34.75 38.80 -14.21
C LYS A 181 -36.21 38.45 -13.89
N ASN A 182 -36.80 37.50 -14.61
CA ASN A 182 -38.17 37.02 -14.34
C ASN A 182 -38.30 36.35 -12.96
N LYS A 183 -37.21 35.75 -12.46
CA LYS A 183 -37.12 35.15 -11.11
C LYS A 183 -36.77 36.15 -10.01
N GLY A 184 -36.60 37.44 -10.33
CA GLY A 184 -36.29 38.50 -9.36
C GLY A 184 -34.82 38.55 -8.94
N PHE A 185 -33.90 37.95 -9.70
CA PHE A 185 -32.47 38.07 -9.46
C PHE A 185 -31.89 39.28 -10.18
N ILE A 186 -30.92 39.93 -9.52
CA ILE A 186 -30.15 41.03 -10.10
C ILE A 186 -28.82 40.51 -10.68
N PRO A 187 -28.37 41.02 -11.85
CA PRO A 187 -27.06 40.66 -12.37
C PRO A 187 -25.97 41.17 -11.42
N PHE A 188 -24.87 40.42 -11.31
CA PHE A 188 -23.70 40.84 -10.54
C PHE A 188 -23.22 42.24 -11.00
N PRO A 189 -23.17 43.26 -10.12
CA PRO A 189 -22.75 44.61 -10.48
C PRO A 189 -21.29 44.63 -10.94
N LYS A 190 -20.96 45.42 -11.96
CA LYS A 190 -19.58 45.55 -12.46
C LYS A 190 -18.61 46.07 -11.40
N ASP A 191 -19.10 46.91 -10.49
CA ASP A 191 -18.32 47.50 -9.40
C ASP A 191 -18.35 46.65 -8.12
N ALA A 192 -18.93 45.43 -8.18
CA ALA A 192 -19.07 44.49 -7.07
C ALA A 192 -19.71 45.07 -5.80
N LYS A 193 -20.49 46.15 -5.93
CA LYS A 193 -21.12 46.88 -4.82
C LYS A 193 -22.63 46.96 -5.01
N ILE A 194 -23.38 46.68 -3.95
CA ILE A 194 -24.85 46.82 -3.91
C ILE A 194 -25.21 47.82 -2.82
N ILE A 195 -25.95 48.86 -3.19
CA ILE A 195 -26.53 49.79 -2.21
C ILE A 195 -27.85 49.19 -1.72
N CYS A 196 -27.90 48.85 -0.44
CA CYS A 196 -29.11 48.36 0.19
C CYS A 196 -30.13 49.49 0.38
N LYS A 197 -31.43 49.16 0.44
CA LYS A 197 -32.52 50.13 0.72
C LYS A 197 -32.33 50.88 2.05
N CYS A 198 -31.57 50.32 2.99
CA CYS A 198 -31.21 50.96 4.27
C CYS A 198 -30.01 51.95 4.17
N GLY A 199 -29.50 52.21 2.96
CA GLY A 199 -28.36 53.09 2.70
C GLY A 199 -26.99 52.45 2.99
N PHE A 200 -26.94 51.14 3.28
CA PHE A 200 -25.70 50.41 3.53
C PHE A 200 -25.10 49.85 2.24
N GLU A 201 -23.82 50.10 2.00
CA GLU A 201 -23.08 49.57 0.86
C GLU A 201 -22.57 48.15 1.17
N ILE A 202 -22.99 47.18 0.35
CA ILE A 202 -22.59 45.78 0.44
C ILE A 202 -21.50 45.55 -0.61
N ASP A 203 -20.28 45.31 -0.17
CA ASP A 203 -19.16 44.91 -1.03
C ASP A 203 -19.16 43.39 -1.20
N LEU A 204 -19.21 42.93 -2.46
CA LEU A 204 -19.26 41.53 -2.88
C LEU A 204 -17.88 41.00 -3.30
N SER A 205 -16.80 41.79 -3.16
CA SER A 205 -15.43 41.40 -3.54
C SER A 205 -14.65 40.67 -2.45
N ARG A 206 -15.23 40.45 -1.26
CA ARG A 206 -14.56 39.87 -0.08
C ARG A 206 -15.24 38.62 0.41
#